data_AF-A0A396FMU8-F1
#
_entry.id   AF-A0A396FMU8-F1
#
_cell.length_a   1.000
_cell.length_b   1.000
_cell.length_c   1.000
_cell.angle_alpha   90.00
_cell.angle_beta   90.00
_cell.angle_gamma   90.00
#
_symmetry.space_group_name_H-M   'P 1'
#
loop_
_entity.id
_entity.type
_entity.pdbx_description
1 polymer ?
#
loop_
_entity_poly.entity_id
_entity_poly.type
_entity_poly.pdbx_seq_one_letter_code
_entity_poly.pdbx_strand_id
1 'polypeptide(L)'
;MPIYEPLFADGSYGYRPNRSAKDAILKVKEYAEQGYTFAVVLDLSKYFDTLNHEILINLLRKNVKDERVVQLIKRYLKSGVMENGVVIDTEEGSPQGGNLSPLLANVYLNEFDQEFLKRGVPCIRYADDIVLLAKSGRASERLLESSTKYLEKRLKLTVNREKSHTVSVFAIRNFKFLGFALGRNGKGTYVRVHSKSWKKFKSRLKELSSRKRCQSIKPSLEKIKVYARGWLNYYGIASMKSNIDDINGWLYHRIRM
;
A
#
# COMPACT_ATOMS: atom_id res chain seq x y z
N MET A 1 24.44 13.24 -4.42
CA MET A 1 23.99 11.83 -4.41
C MET A 1 22.84 11.70 -3.42
N PRO A 2 21.73 10.98 -3.71
CA PRO A 2 20.63 10.84 -2.76
C PRO A 2 21.10 10.07 -1.52
N ILE A 3 20.79 10.60 -0.32
CA ILE A 3 21.26 10.03 0.97
C ILE A 3 20.49 8.76 1.33
N TYR A 4 19.16 8.78 1.22
CA TYR A 4 18.30 7.71 1.75
C TYR A 4 17.97 6.60 0.77
N GLU A 5 17.87 6.88 -0.52
CA GLU A 5 17.45 5.88 -1.52
C GLU A 5 18.32 4.61 -1.49
N PRO A 6 19.66 4.68 -1.36
CA PRO A 6 20.51 3.49 -1.23
C PRO A 6 20.37 2.74 0.10
N LEU A 7 19.78 3.36 1.13
CA LEU A 7 19.65 2.80 2.48
C LEU A 7 18.33 2.05 2.68
N PHE A 8 17.36 2.25 1.79
CA PHE A 8 16.07 1.60 1.89
C PHE A 8 16.15 0.13 1.50
N ALA A 9 15.52 -0.72 2.31
CA ALA A 9 15.42 -2.15 2.03
C ALA A 9 14.78 -2.41 0.66
N ASP A 10 15.22 -3.46 -0.03
CA ASP A 10 14.69 -3.84 -1.36
C ASP A 10 13.21 -4.21 -1.36
N GLY A 11 12.69 -4.65 -0.20
CA GLY A 11 11.29 -4.94 0.03
C GLY A 11 10.39 -3.71 0.17
N SER A 12 10.95 -2.50 0.19
CA SER A 12 10.20 -1.24 0.28
C SER A 12 9.95 -0.65 -1.11
N TYR A 13 8.67 -0.44 -1.47
CA TYR A 13 8.26 0.03 -2.80
C TYR A 13 7.56 1.38 -2.80
N GLY A 14 6.81 1.71 -1.74
CA GLY A 14 5.98 2.91 -1.71
C GLY A 14 6.81 4.20 -1.74
N TYR A 15 6.35 5.20 -2.49
CA TYR A 15 6.98 6.54 -2.58
C TYR A 15 8.45 6.57 -3.01
N ARG A 16 8.92 5.54 -3.71
CA ARG A 16 10.29 5.45 -4.20
C ARG A 16 10.34 5.59 -5.72
N PRO A 17 11.39 6.22 -6.27
CA PRO A 17 11.57 6.30 -7.71
C PRO A 17 11.71 4.90 -8.32
N ASN A 18 11.10 4.68 -9.48
CA ASN A 18 11.18 3.43 -10.24
C ASN A 18 10.70 2.16 -9.49
N ARG A 19 9.89 2.33 -8.44
CA ARG A 19 9.24 1.24 -7.71
C ARG A 19 7.73 1.47 -7.76
N SER A 20 6.96 0.42 -8.02
CA SER A 20 5.50 0.52 -8.15
C SER A 20 4.77 -0.55 -7.33
N ALA A 21 3.47 -0.32 -7.13
CA ALA A 21 2.58 -1.29 -6.49
C ALA A 21 2.54 -2.64 -7.24
N LYS A 22 2.76 -2.61 -8.56
CA LYS A 22 2.84 -3.80 -9.42
C LYS A 22 4.07 -4.63 -9.07
N ASP A 23 5.21 -3.99 -8.87
CA ASP A 23 6.46 -4.67 -8.51
C ASP A 23 6.34 -5.34 -7.14
N ALA A 24 5.68 -4.67 -6.19
CA ALA A 24 5.43 -5.21 -4.86
C ALA A 24 4.60 -6.52 -4.91
N ILE A 25 3.47 -6.55 -5.63
CA ILE A 25 2.66 -7.78 -5.74
C ILE A 25 3.36 -8.87 -6.56
N LEU A 26 4.15 -8.51 -7.57
CA LEU A 26 4.97 -9.47 -8.31
C LEU A 26 6.04 -10.10 -7.41
N LYS A 27 6.62 -9.34 -6.49
CA LYS A 27 7.56 -9.88 -5.50
C LYS A 27 6.88 -10.83 -4.51
N VAL A 28 5.66 -10.52 -4.08
CA VAL A 28 4.85 -11.46 -3.26
C VAL A 28 4.57 -12.75 -4.04
N LYS A 29 4.24 -12.64 -5.34
CA LYS A 29 4.03 -13.80 -6.21
C LYS A 29 5.29 -14.67 -6.30
N GLU A 30 6.46 -14.06 -6.49
CA GLU A 30 7.76 -14.76 -6.55
C GLU A 30 8.02 -15.55 -5.27
N TYR A 31 7.83 -14.95 -4.09
CA TYR A 31 7.99 -15.65 -2.82
C TYR A 31 6.95 -16.76 -2.62
N ALA A 32 5.71 -16.57 -3.09
CA ALA A 32 4.70 -17.62 -3.05
C ALA A 32 5.11 -18.85 -3.88
N GLU A 33 5.79 -18.63 -5.02
CA GLU A 33 6.36 -19.70 -5.85
C GLU A 33 7.54 -20.40 -5.16
N GLN A 34 8.28 -19.69 -4.29
CA GLN A 34 9.33 -20.26 -3.43
C GLN A 34 8.80 -20.98 -2.17
N GLY A 35 7.48 -21.12 -2.04
CA GLY A 35 6.83 -21.85 -0.95
C GLY A 35 6.46 -21.00 0.28
N TYR A 36 6.56 -19.68 0.19
CA TYR A 36 6.02 -18.79 1.23
C TYR A 36 4.51 -18.62 1.04
N THR A 37 3.74 -19.57 1.55
CA THR A 37 2.30 -19.70 1.29
C THR A 37 1.40 -18.98 2.29
N PHE A 38 1.99 -18.37 3.34
CA PHE A 38 1.30 -17.58 4.35
C PHE A 38 1.82 -16.14 4.36
N ALA A 39 0.90 -15.20 4.57
CA ALA A 39 1.17 -13.78 4.72
C ALA A 39 0.65 -13.29 6.07
N VAL A 40 1.44 -12.42 6.70
CA VAL A 40 1.00 -11.55 7.78
C VAL A 40 0.74 -10.19 7.16
N VAL A 41 -0.52 -9.79 7.11
CA VAL A 41 -0.93 -8.46 6.66
C VAL A 41 -0.99 -7.57 7.88
N LEU A 42 -0.23 -6.47 7.88
CA LEU A 42 -0.23 -5.47 8.94
C LEU A 42 -0.86 -4.18 8.41
N ASP A 43 -1.78 -3.61 9.18
CA ASP A 43 -2.43 -2.33 8.92
C ASP A 43 -2.12 -1.39 10.09
N LEU A 44 -1.57 -0.22 9.79
CA LEU A 44 -1.21 0.79 10.78
C LEU A 44 -2.37 1.79 10.92
N SER A 45 -2.78 2.07 12.15
CA SER A 45 -3.84 3.04 12.42
C SER A 45 -3.31 4.46 12.33
N LYS A 46 -3.90 5.29 11.45
CA LYS A 46 -3.55 6.72 11.28
C LYS A 46 -2.03 6.94 11.20
N TYR A 47 -1.36 6.17 10.34
CA TYR A 47 0.10 6.08 10.33
C TYR A 47 0.80 7.44 10.21
N PHE A 48 0.38 8.27 9.26
CA PHE A 48 0.96 9.61 9.09
C PHE A 48 0.71 10.53 10.29
N ASP A 49 -0.36 10.33 11.05
CA ASP A 49 -0.74 11.18 12.18
C ASP A 49 -0.08 10.74 13.50
N THR A 50 0.55 9.56 13.52
CA THR A 50 1.10 8.92 14.74
C THR A 50 2.62 8.74 14.69
N LEU A 51 3.29 9.41 13.74
CA LEU A 51 4.75 9.38 13.66
C LEU A 51 5.38 10.12 14.84
N ASN A 52 6.10 9.39 15.69
CA ASN A 52 6.78 10.02 16.81
C ASN A 52 7.97 10.88 16.33
N HIS A 53 7.90 12.19 16.58
CA HIS A 53 8.91 13.14 16.09
C HIS A 53 10.29 12.87 16.66
N GLU A 54 10.41 12.47 17.92
CA GLU A 54 11.70 12.23 18.56
C GLU A 54 12.42 11.06 17.89
N ILE A 55 11.72 9.95 17.67
CA ILE A 55 12.25 8.79 16.95
C ILE A 55 12.67 9.22 15.54
N LEU A 56 11.80 9.89 14.79
CA LEU A 56 12.07 10.30 13.40
C LEU A 56 13.32 11.20 13.32
N ILE A 57 13.42 12.21 14.19
CA ILE A 57 14.57 13.12 14.23
C ILE A 57 15.86 12.38 14.57
N ASN A 58 15.81 11.44 15.52
CA ASN A 58 16.98 10.61 15.85
C ASN A 58 17.40 9.71 14.68
N LEU A 59 16.45 9.15 13.93
CA LEU A 59 16.73 8.40 12.71
C LEU A 59 17.33 9.29 11.61
N LEU A 60 16.86 10.53 11.48
CA LEU A 60 17.42 11.49 10.53
C LEU A 60 18.89 11.80 10.85
N ARG A 61 19.22 12.07 12.12
CA ARG A 61 20.59 12.37 12.59
C ARG A 61 21.61 11.25 12.36
N LYS A 62 21.15 9.99 12.19
CA LYS A 62 22.05 8.87 11.83
C LYS A 62 22.78 9.16 10.51
N ASN A 63 22.05 9.68 9.51
CA ASN A 63 22.54 9.84 8.14
C ASN A 63 22.71 11.31 7.70
N VAL A 64 21.95 12.24 8.28
CA VAL A 64 22.05 13.69 8.00
C VAL A 64 22.86 14.35 9.12
N LYS A 65 24.07 14.83 8.79
CA LYS A 65 24.98 15.48 9.76
C LYS A 65 24.75 16.98 9.92
N ASP A 66 24.11 17.63 8.95
CA ASP A 66 23.79 19.06 9.05
C ASP A 66 22.58 19.27 9.95
N GLU A 67 22.84 19.73 11.17
CA GLU A 67 21.80 19.97 12.17
C GLU A 67 20.82 21.08 11.74
N ARG A 68 21.22 22.02 10.87
CA ARG A 68 20.31 23.06 10.35
C ARG A 68 19.17 22.45 9.56
N VAL A 69 19.48 21.43 8.74
CA VAL A 69 18.49 20.70 7.95
C VAL A 69 17.58 19.88 8.87
N VAL A 70 18.14 19.19 9.87
CA VAL A 70 17.36 18.42 10.85
C VAL A 70 16.40 19.33 11.61
N GLN A 71 16.86 20.51 12.05
CA GLN A 71 16.00 21.48 12.73
C GLN A 71 14.92 22.07 11.81
N LEU A 72 15.21 22.27 10.53
CA LEU A 72 14.20 22.68 9.56
C LEU A 72 13.11 21.62 9.39
N ILE A 73 13.50 20.34 9.27
CA ILE A 73 12.55 19.22 9.21
C ILE A 73 11.74 19.13 10.52
N LYS A 74 12.37 19.33 11.68
CA LYS A 74 11.68 19.37 12.97
C LYS A 74 10.62 20.48 13.02
N ARG A 75 10.95 21.68 12.55
CA ARG A 75 10.00 22.81 12.45
C ARG A 75 8.87 22.49 11.48
N TYR A 76 9.17 21.84 10.36
CA TYR A 76 8.19 21.38 9.39
C TYR A 76 7.20 20.36 9.99
N LEU A 77 7.69 19.40 10.79
CA LEU A 77 6.83 18.43 11.47
C LEU A 77 5.95 19.08 12.54
N LYS A 78 6.46 20.13 13.19
CA LYS A 78 5.76 20.88 14.23
C LYS A 78 4.84 21.99 13.73
N SER A 79 4.80 22.27 12.42
CA SER A 79 4.10 23.46 11.91
C SER A 79 2.58 23.42 12.01
N GLY A 80 2.03 22.47 12.78
CA GLY A 80 0.60 22.32 12.99
C GLY A 80 -0.13 21.83 11.74
N VAL A 81 -1.41 21.51 11.95
CA VAL A 81 -2.39 21.46 10.86
C VAL A 81 -3.44 22.53 11.14
N MET A 82 -3.89 23.22 10.10
CA MET A 82 -5.01 24.13 10.20
C MET A 82 -6.28 23.34 9.96
N GLU A 83 -7.07 23.13 11.00
CA GLU A 83 -8.34 22.42 10.93
C GLU A 83 -9.48 23.38 11.32
N ASN A 84 -10.45 23.57 10.43
CA ASN A 84 -11.58 24.49 10.62
C ASN A 84 -11.19 25.94 10.99
N GLY A 85 -10.05 26.42 10.49
CA GLY A 85 -9.56 27.79 10.74
C GLY A 85 -8.79 27.97 12.05
N VAL A 86 -8.55 26.90 12.81
CA VAL A 86 -7.72 26.91 14.03
C VAL A 86 -6.41 26.16 13.75
N VAL A 87 -5.29 26.75 14.18
CA VAL A 87 -3.99 26.07 14.15
C VAL A 87 -3.93 25.12 15.34
N ILE A 88 -3.83 23.83 15.08
CA ILE A 88 -3.66 22.80 16.09
C ILE A 88 -2.20 22.39 16.08
N ASP A 89 -1.51 22.60 17.22
CA ASP A 89 -0.14 22.13 17.40
C ASP A 89 -0.08 20.60 17.23
N THR A 90 0.91 20.15 16.46
CA THR A 90 1.09 18.74 16.13
C THR A 90 2.23 18.17 16.97
N GLU A 91 1.90 17.43 18.02
CA GLU A 91 2.89 16.77 18.89
C GLU A 91 3.44 15.47 18.26
N GLU A 92 2.66 14.82 17.40
CA GLU A 92 3.02 13.62 16.65
C GLU A 92 2.46 13.68 15.22
N GLY A 93 3.10 12.96 14.29
CA GLY A 93 2.66 12.87 12.90
C GLY A 93 3.48 13.70 11.92
N SER A 94 3.12 13.64 10.65
CA SER A 94 3.69 14.44 9.57
C SER A 94 2.55 15.10 8.79
N PRO A 95 2.70 16.37 8.35
CA PRO A 95 1.63 17.06 7.64
C PRO A 95 1.11 16.25 6.45
N GLN A 96 -0.17 15.89 6.46
CA GLN A 96 -0.79 15.17 5.35
C GLN A 96 -0.80 16.08 4.10
N GLY A 97 -0.31 15.58 2.97
CA GLY A 97 -0.16 16.36 1.74
C GLY A 97 1.18 17.11 1.61
N GLY A 98 2.01 17.05 2.64
CA GLY A 98 3.39 17.50 2.58
C GLY A 98 4.22 16.69 1.58
N ASN A 99 4.97 17.35 0.70
CA ASN A 99 5.86 16.69 -0.26
C ASN A 99 6.99 15.87 0.40
N LEU A 100 7.39 16.26 1.61
CA LEU A 100 8.44 15.58 2.39
C LEU A 100 7.90 14.40 3.21
N SER A 101 6.62 14.42 3.60
CA SER A 101 5.97 13.42 4.45
C SER A 101 6.14 11.98 3.95
N PRO A 102 6.00 11.66 2.63
CA PRO A 102 6.22 10.31 2.12
C PRO A 102 7.64 9.79 2.33
N LEU A 103 8.65 10.65 2.19
CA LEU A 103 10.04 10.28 2.41
C LEU A 103 10.30 10.03 3.90
N LEU A 104 9.80 10.91 4.78
CA LEU A 104 9.95 10.77 6.23
C LEU A 104 9.30 9.49 6.76
N ALA A 105 8.10 9.18 6.25
CA ALA A 105 7.45 7.91 6.50
C ALA A 105 8.34 6.71 6.14
N ASN A 106 8.94 6.74 4.94
CA ASN A 106 9.86 5.67 4.54
C ASN A 106 11.11 5.59 5.42
N VAL A 107 11.70 6.72 5.82
CA VAL A 107 12.83 6.74 6.76
C VAL A 107 12.45 6.07 8.09
N TYR A 108 11.25 6.36 8.59
CA TYR A 108 10.75 5.81 9.84
C TYR A 108 10.56 4.29 9.78
N LEU A 109 9.83 3.79 8.77
CA LEU A 109 9.55 2.36 8.63
C LEU A 109 10.73 1.55 8.08
N ASN A 110 11.79 2.19 7.58
CA ASN A 110 13.00 1.47 7.17
C ASN A 110 13.65 0.73 8.34
N GLU A 111 13.53 1.23 9.59
CA GLU A 111 14.03 0.48 10.75
C GLU A 111 13.30 -0.86 10.93
N PHE A 112 11.99 -0.89 10.67
CA PHE A 112 11.21 -2.13 10.65
C PHE A 112 11.64 -3.03 9.48
N ASP A 113 11.78 -2.48 8.27
CA ASP A 113 12.18 -3.26 7.10
C ASP A 113 13.55 -3.93 7.31
N GLN A 114 14.52 -3.16 7.83
CA GLN A 114 15.87 -3.64 8.10
C GLN A 114 15.92 -4.69 9.22
N GLU A 115 15.09 -4.55 10.26
CA GLU A 115 14.98 -5.56 11.32
C GLU A 115 14.53 -6.91 10.77
N PHE A 116 13.47 -6.92 9.95
CA PHE A 116 12.94 -8.17 9.39
C PHE A 116 13.83 -8.75 8.28
N LEU A 117 14.51 -7.88 7.53
CA LEU A 117 15.54 -8.29 6.58
C LEU A 117 16.69 -9.03 7.28
N LYS A 118 17.21 -8.50 8.41
CA LYS A 118 18.26 -9.16 9.22
C LYS A 118 17.82 -10.51 9.78
N ARG A 119 16.53 -10.69 10.04
CA ARG A 119 15.94 -11.96 10.48
C ARG A 119 15.70 -12.96 9.34
N GLY A 120 16.00 -12.59 8.10
CA GLY A 120 15.74 -13.41 6.91
C GLY A 120 14.26 -13.58 6.59
N VAL A 121 13.40 -12.66 7.07
CA VAL A 121 11.97 -12.68 6.82
C VAL A 121 11.66 -11.79 5.62
N PRO A 122 11.03 -12.30 4.55
CA PRO A 122 10.61 -11.47 3.44
C PRO A 122 9.56 -10.45 3.90
N CYS A 123 9.93 -9.16 3.85
CA CYS A 123 9.05 -8.03 4.13
C CYS A 123 8.80 -7.27 2.84
N ILE A 124 7.54 -7.18 2.42
CA ILE A 124 7.11 -6.38 1.27
C ILE A 124 6.24 -5.25 1.78
N ARG A 125 6.68 -4.01 1.58
CA ARG A 125 6.01 -2.81 2.08
C ARG A 125 5.73 -1.82 0.96
N TYR A 126 4.51 -1.27 0.97
CA TYR A 126 4.14 -0.15 0.13
C TYR A 126 3.49 0.92 1.00
N ALA A 127 4.23 1.98 1.30
CA ALA A 127 3.83 2.97 2.31
C ALA A 127 3.61 2.30 3.68
N ASP A 128 2.39 2.33 4.19
CA ASP A 128 1.90 1.74 5.43
C ASP A 128 1.34 0.31 5.26
N ASP A 129 0.99 -0.10 4.05
CA ASP A 129 0.59 -1.47 3.75
C ASP A 129 1.82 -2.40 3.82
N ILE A 130 1.90 -3.24 4.85
CA ILE A 130 3.02 -4.16 5.09
C ILE A 130 2.54 -5.61 4.98
N VAL A 131 3.31 -6.43 4.26
CA VAL A 131 3.12 -7.87 4.16
C VAL A 131 4.43 -8.59 4.51
N LEU A 132 4.42 -9.37 5.59
CA LEU A 132 5.48 -10.32 5.90
C LEU A 132 5.10 -11.71 5.38
N LEU A 133 6.04 -12.46 4.82
CA LEU A 133 5.76 -13.78 4.25
C LEU A 133 6.38 -14.90 5.08
N ALA A 134 5.64 -16.01 5.20
CA ALA A 134 6.02 -17.19 5.96
C ALA A 134 5.72 -18.47 5.19
N LYS A 135 6.46 -19.54 5.51
CA LYS A 135 6.25 -20.87 4.92
C LYS A 135 5.17 -21.69 5.63
N SER A 136 4.82 -21.36 6.87
CA SER A 136 3.82 -22.10 7.67
C SER A 136 2.92 -21.15 8.48
N GLY A 137 1.69 -21.62 8.75
CA GLY A 137 0.70 -20.87 9.54
C GLY A 137 1.20 -20.51 10.94
N ARG A 138 1.82 -21.47 11.64
CA ARG A 138 2.43 -21.25 12.96
C ARG A 138 3.56 -20.22 12.92
N ALA A 139 4.36 -20.20 11.85
CA ALA A 139 5.40 -19.18 11.69
C ALA A 139 4.79 -17.79 11.46
N SER A 140 3.74 -17.68 10.65
CA SER A 140 3.04 -16.40 10.44
C SER A 140 2.39 -15.86 11.72
N GLU A 141 1.80 -16.70 12.57
CA GLU A 141 1.23 -16.24 13.85
C GLU A 141 2.31 -15.66 14.78
N ARG A 142 3.46 -16.35 14.89
CA ARG A 142 4.63 -15.82 15.63
C ARG A 142 5.16 -14.52 15.03
N LEU A 143 5.16 -14.41 13.71
CA LEU A 143 5.57 -13.19 13.02
C LEU A 143 4.60 -12.04 13.28
N LEU A 144 3.28 -12.30 13.30
CA LEU A 144 2.27 -11.29 13.64
C LEU A 144 2.50 -10.72 15.04
N GLU A 145 2.70 -11.59 16.04
CA GLU A 145 2.96 -11.13 17.41
C GLU A 145 4.27 -10.33 17.51
N SER A 146 5.36 -10.87 16.95
CA SER A 146 6.67 -10.23 17.04
C SER A 146 6.77 -8.91 16.26
N SER A 147 6.11 -8.81 15.10
CA SER A 147 6.03 -7.58 14.31
C SER A 147 5.17 -6.52 14.97
N THR A 148 4.00 -6.91 15.50
CA THR A 148 3.13 -6.01 16.27
C THR A 148 3.87 -5.44 17.47
N LYS A 149 4.54 -6.31 18.24
CA LYS A 149 5.35 -5.89 19.40
C LYS A 149 6.47 -4.92 19.01
N TYR A 150 7.11 -5.13 17.86
CA TYR A 150 8.16 -4.23 17.40
C TYR A 150 7.60 -2.86 17.02
N LEU A 151 6.51 -2.84 16.24
CA LEU A 151 5.84 -1.60 15.82
C LEU A 151 5.35 -0.79 17.02
N GLU A 152 4.65 -1.43 17.96
CA GLU A 152 4.10 -0.75 19.15
C GLU A 152 5.19 -0.32 20.14
N LYS A 153 6.16 -1.20 20.45
CA LYS A 153 7.14 -0.91 21.52
C LYS A 153 8.33 -0.08 21.06
N ARG A 154 8.89 -0.37 19.89
CA ARG A 154 10.12 0.26 19.39
C ARG A 154 9.82 1.50 18.55
N LEU A 155 8.84 1.38 17.66
CA LEU A 155 8.46 2.45 16.74
C LEU A 155 7.27 3.28 17.23
N LYS A 156 6.65 2.93 18.36
CA LYS A 156 5.52 3.68 18.95
C LYS A 156 4.34 3.87 17.98
N LEU A 157 4.16 2.93 17.05
CA LEU A 157 3.06 2.96 16.08
C LEU A 157 1.91 2.07 16.56
N THR A 158 0.68 2.54 16.36
CA THR A 158 -0.52 1.77 16.69
C THR A 158 -0.90 0.84 15.54
N VAL A 159 -0.93 -0.47 15.80
CA VAL A 159 -1.36 -1.47 14.82
C VAL A 159 -2.88 -1.68 14.91
N ASN A 160 -3.57 -1.67 13.78
CA ASN A 160 -4.98 -2.02 13.72
C ASN A 160 -5.13 -3.54 13.82
N ARG A 161 -5.46 -4.05 15.02
CA ARG A 161 -5.57 -5.48 15.30
C ARG A 161 -6.75 -6.18 14.61
N GLU A 162 -7.79 -5.45 14.23
CA GLU A 162 -8.94 -6.03 13.51
C GLU A 162 -8.59 -6.30 12.05
N LYS A 163 -7.78 -5.44 11.44
CA LYS A 163 -7.36 -5.57 10.04
C LYS A 163 -6.05 -6.34 9.89
N SER A 164 -5.21 -6.37 10.93
CA SER A 164 -3.94 -7.09 10.92
C SER A 164 -4.18 -8.56 11.23
N HIS A 165 -3.82 -9.45 10.31
CA HIS A 165 -4.12 -10.86 10.44
C HIS A 165 -3.16 -11.75 9.63
N THR A 166 -3.15 -13.04 9.99
CA THR A 166 -2.48 -14.08 9.21
C THR A 166 -3.45 -14.69 8.21
N VAL A 167 -2.99 -14.91 6.98
CA VAL A 167 -3.81 -15.47 5.90
C VAL A 167 -2.94 -16.25 4.91
N SER A 168 -3.50 -17.28 4.26
CA SER A 168 -2.82 -17.87 3.12
C SER A 168 -2.79 -16.90 1.94
N VAL A 169 -1.65 -16.79 1.25
CA VAL A 169 -1.49 -15.93 0.06
C VAL A 169 -2.46 -16.32 -1.06
N PHE A 170 -2.91 -17.58 -1.10
CA PHE A 170 -3.85 -18.11 -2.10
C PHE A 170 -5.32 -18.00 -1.67
N ALA A 171 -5.60 -17.49 -0.47
CA ALA A 171 -6.98 -17.28 -0.02
C ALA A 171 -7.56 -16.01 -0.67
N ILE A 172 -8.01 -16.13 -1.93
CA ILE A 172 -8.44 -15.01 -2.81
C ILE A 172 -9.43 -14.04 -2.14
N ARG A 173 -10.28 -14.53 -1.22
CA ARG A 173 -11.28 -13.70 -0.52
C ARG A 173 -10.72 -12.91 0.66
N ASN A 174 -9.66 -13.42 1.27
CA ASN A 174 -9.14 -12.93 2.56
C ASN A 174 -7.81 -12.19 2.36
N PHE A 175 -6.94 -12.68 1.46
CA PHE A 175 -5.71 -11.99 1.10
C PHE A 175 -5.97 -10.91 0.05
N LYS A 176 -5.74 -9.66 0.44
CA LYS A 176 -5.78 -8.48 -0.42
C LYS A 176 -4.55 -7.63 -0.16
N PHE A 177 -3.76 -7.37 -1.21
CA PHE A 177 -2.62 -6.45 -1.14
C PHE A 177 -2.65 -5.50 -2.33
N LEU A 178 -2.67 -4.18 -2.08
CA LEU A 178 -2.68 -3.13 -3.12
C LEU A 178 -3.80 -3.27 -4.18
N GLY A 179 -4.91 -3.91 -3.78
CA GLY A 179 -6.05 -4.19 -4.65
C GLY A 179 -5.96 -5.46 -5.48
N PHE A 180 -4.91 -6.25 -5.31
CA PHE A 180 -4.66 -7.55 -5.93
C PHE A 180 -4.86 -8.71 -4.94
N ALA A 181 -4.96 -9.91 -5.49
CA ALA A 181 -4.94 -11.20 -4.80
C ALA A 181 -4.10 -12.18 -5.63
N LEU A 182 -3.65 -13.29 -5.04
CA LEU A 182 -2.97 -14.36 -5.78
C LEU A 182 -3.89 -15.55 -6.00
N GLY A 183 -3.84 -16.11 -7.19
CA GLY A 183 -4.45 -17.38 -7.54
C GLY A 183 -3.39 -18.42 -7.88
N ARG A 184 -3.73 -19.70 -7.73
CA ARG A 184 -2.88 -20.82 -8.14
C ARG A 184 -3.68 -21.74 -9.07
N ASN A 185 -3.04 -22.18 -10.15
CA ASN A 185 -3.57 -23.17 -11.08
C ASN A 185 -2.47 -24.18 -11.44
N GLY A 186 -2.79 -25.16 -12.30
CA GLY A 186 -1.83 -26.19 -12.74
C GLY A 186 -0.60 -25.65 -13.50
N LYS A 187 -0.60 -24.38 -13.93
CA LYS A 187 0.52 -23.71 -14.62
C LYS A 187 1.36 -22.82 -13.69
N GLY A 188 0.98 -22.67 -12.42
CA GLY A 188 1.70 -21.87 -11.44
C GLY A 188 0.82 -20.82 -10.72
N THR A 189 1.50 -19.84 -10.11
CA THR A 189 0.85 -18.72 -9.41
C THR A 189 0.59 -17.59 -10.39
N TYR A 190 -0.55 -16.90 -10.26
CA TYR A 190 -0.89 -15.74 -11.08
C TYR A 190 -1.55 -14.64 -10.24
N VAL A 191 -1.35 -13.40 -10.66
CA VAL A 191 -1.96 -12.23 -10.02
C VAL A 191 -3.40 -12.09 -10.50
N ARG A 192 -4.31 -11.77 -9.58
CA ARG A 192 -5.72 -11.50 -9.83
C ARG A 192 -6.11 -10.14 -9.27
N VAL A 193 -7.14 -9.53 -9.83
CA VAL A 193 -7.77 -8.36 -9.22
C VAL A 193 -8.62 -8.81 -8.04
N HIS A 194 -8.48 -8.16 -6.88
CA HIS A 194 -9.28 -8.49 -5.72
C HIS A 194 -10.75 -8.11 -5.95
N SER A 195 -11.68 -8.92 -5.42
CA SER A 195 -13.13 -8.77 -5.61
C SER A 195 -13.66 -7.37 -5.24
N LYS A 196 -13.15 -6.77 -4.16
CA LYS A 196 -13.49 -5.39 -3.75
C LYS A 196 -13.10 -4.36 -4.82
N SER A 197 -11.91 -4.47 -5.41
CA SER A 197 -11.44 -3.57 -6.47
C SER A 197 -12.28 -3.71 -7.74
N TRP A 198 -12.64 -4.95 -8.08
CA TRP A 198 -13.51 -5.25 -9.21
C TRP A 198 -14.92 -4.67 -9.03
N LYS A 199 -15.52 -4.82 -7.84
CA LYS A 199 -16.82 -4.22 -7.51
C LYS A 199 -16.79 -2.70 -7.64
N LYS A 200 -15.73 -2.03 -7.15
CA LYS A 200 -15.54 -0.58 -7.31
C LYS A 200 -15.46 -0.18 -8.78
N PHE A 201 -14.72 -0.94 -9.60
CA PHE A 201 -14.64 -0.71 -11.05
C PHE A 201 -16.01 -0.75 -11.72
N LYS A 202 -16.77 -1.82 -11.50
CA LYS A 202 -18.13 -1.98 -12.05
C LYS A 202 -19.10 -0.91 -11.55
N SER A 203 -19.03 -0.54 -10.27
CA SER A 203 -19.84 0.55 -9.70
C SER A 203 -19.56 1.88 -10.39
N ARG A 204 -18.28 2.22 -10.59
CA ARG A 204 -17.91 3.47 -11.25
C ARG A 204 -18.33 3.51 -12.71
N LEU A 205 -18.18 2.40 -13.44
CA LEU A 205 -18.70 2.28 -14.80
C LEU A 205 -20.22 2.49 -14.83
N LYS A 206 -20.96 1.92 -13.86
CA LYS A 206 -22.41 2.10 -13.71
C LYS A 206 -22.79 3.57 -13.49
N GLU A 207 -22.01 4.31 -12.70
CA GLU A 207 -22.23 5.74 -12.44
C GLU A 207 -21.97 6.62 -13.66
N LEU A 208 -20.90 6.31 -14.42
CA LEU A 208 -20.53 7.04 -15.64
C LEU A 208 -21.53 6.79 -16.78
N SER A 209 -22.06 5.58 -16.86
CA SER A 209 -23.14 5.18 -17.78
C SER A 209 -24.53 5.32 -17.16
N SER A 210 -24.71 6.24 -16.20
CA SER A 210 -25.98 6.43 -15.52
C SER A 210 -27.00 7.11 -16.41
N ARG A 211 -28.17 6.48 -16.56
CA ARG A 211 -29.33 7.01 -17.29
C ARG A 211 -30.13 8.05 -16.51
N LYS A 212 -29.84 8.23 -15.21
CA LYS A 212 -30.55 9.20 -14.36
C LYS A 212 -30.18 10.65 -14.64
N ARG A 213 -29.15 10.90 -15.47
CA ARG A 213 -28.66 12.23 -15.81
C ARG A 213 -28.78 12.41 -17.31
N CYS A 214 -29.36 13.53 -17.75
CA CYS A 214 -29.25 13.93 -19.16
C CYS A 214 -27.77 14.18 -19.47
N GLN A 215 -27.18 13.29 -20.27
CA GLN A 215 -25.78 13.38 -20.68
C GLN A 215 -25.69 13.12 -22.17
N SER A 216 -24.88 13.92 -22.86
CA SER A 216 -24.50 13.61 -24.23
C SER A 216 -23.67 12.31 -24.26
N ILE A 217 -23.95 11.45 -25.24
CA ILE A 217 -23.34 10.13 -25.38
C ILE A 217 -21.82 10.25 -25.57
N LYS A 218 -21.36 11.16 -26.45
CA LYS A 218 -19.93 11.31 -26.77
C LYS A 218 -19.09 11.68 -25.53
N PRO A 219 -19.42 12.72 -24.73
CA PRO A 219 -18.69 13.01 -23.49
C PRO A 219 -18.75 11.91 -22.45
N SER A 220 -19.86 11.17 -22.34
CA SER A 220 -19.97 10.04 -21.40
C SER A 220 -19.02 8.91 -21.79
N LEU A 221 -18.97 8.56 -23.08
CA LEU A 221 -18.05 7.56 -23.61
C LEU A 221 -16.58 7.93 -23.38
N GLU A 222 -16.21 9.20 -23.57
CA GLU A 222 -14.83 9.64 -23.32
C GLU A 222 -14.47 9.53 -21.84
N LYS A 223 -15.38 9.88 -20.92
CA LYS A 223 -15.18 9.69 -19.47
C LYS A 223 -14.97 8.21 -19.12
N ILE A 224 -15.78 7.33 -19.70
CA ILE A 224 -15.65 5.88 -19.53
C ILE A 224 -14.29 5.40 -20.03
N LYS A 225 -13.87 5.83 -21.24
CA LYS A 225 -12.60 5.48 -21.84
C LYS A 225 -11.40 5.91 -20.99
N VAL A 226 -11.37 7.17 -20.54
CA VAL A 226 -10.30 7.70 -19.67
C VAL A 226 -10.21 6.89 -18.38
N TYR A 227 -11.35 6.64 -17.73
CA TYR A 227 -11.40 5.87 -16.49
C TYR A 227 -10.96 4.42 -16.69
N ALA A 228 -11.49 3.73 -17.71
CA ALA A 228 -11.16 2.34 -18.01
C ALA A 228 -9.68 2.19 -18.39
N ARG A 229 -9.13 3.13 -19.17
CA ARG A 229 -7.70 3.14 -19.52
C ARG A 229 -6.81 3.27 -18.29
N GLY A 230 -7.12 4.19 -17.38
CA GLY A 230 -6.38 4.32 -16.12
C GLY A 230 -6.45 3.06 -15.26
N TRP A 231 -7.65 2.46 -15.17
CA TRP A 231 -7.85 1.24 -14.41
C TRP A 231 -7.09 0.05 -15.01
N LEU A 232 -7.15 -0.14 -16.33
CA LEU A 232 -6.41 -1.19 -17.05
C LEU A 232 -4.90 -0.96 -16.97
N ASN A 233 -4.44 0.29 -17.02
CA ASN A 233 -3.02 0.60 -16.82
C ASN A 233 -2.53 0.11 -15.46
N TYR A 234 -3.32 0.25 -14.39
CA TYR A 234 -2.93 -0.24 -13.07
C TYR A 234 -3.08 -1.76 -12.93
N TYR A 235 -4.24 -2.32 -13.30
CA TYR A 235 -4.57 -3.74 -13.08
C TYR A 235 -4.13 -4.68 -14.21
N GLY A 236 -3.52 -4.17 -15.29
CA GLY A 236 -3.16 -4.94 -16.49
C GLY A 236 -2.20 -6.10 -16.26
N ILE A 237 -1.50 -6.15 -15.12
CA ILE A 237 -0.66 -7.29 -14.73
C ILE A 237 -1.47 -8.52 -14.26
N ALA A 238 -2.75 -8.34 -13.95
CA ALA A 238 -3.61 -9.40 -13.44
C ALA A 238 -4.20 -10.23 -14.58
N SER A 239 -4.35 -11.54 -14.34
CA SER A 239 -5.10 -12.43 -15.23
C SER A 239 -6.60 -12.16 -15.10
N MET A 240 -7.15 -11.43 -16.07
CA MET A 240 -8.56 -10.97 -16.06
C MET A 240 -9.21 -10.92 -17.44
N LYS A 241 -8.65 -11.59 -18.46
CA LYS A 241 -9.13 -11.50 -19.86
C LYS A 241 -10.64 -11.77 -19.97
N SER A 242 -11.10 -12.94 -19.48
CA SER A 242 -12.51 -13.30 -19.49
C SER A 242 -13.39 -12.32 -18.72
N ASN A 243 -12.92 -11.87 -17.55
CA ASN A 243 -13.65 -10.89 -16.75
C ASN A 243 -13.83 -9.53 -17.46
N ILE A 244 -12.86 -9.13 -18.28
CA ILE A 244 -12.94 -7.90 -19.09
C ILE A 244 -13.90 -8.08 -20.27
N ASP A 245 -13.92 -9.25 -20.90
CA ASP A 245 -14.87 -9.54 -21.97
C ASP A 245 -16.32 -9.48 -21.45
N ASP A 246 -16.57 -10.06 -20.27
CA ASP A 246 -17.87 -9.99 -19.59
C ASP A 246 -18.30 -8.56 -19.28
N ILE A 247 -17.38 -7.73 -18.77
CA ILE A 247 -17.71 -6.34 -18.40
C ILE A 247 -17.92 -5.46 -19.63
N ASN A 248 -17.21 -5.73 -20.71
CA ASN A 248 -17.42 -5.06 -22.00
C ASN A 248 -18.81 -5.39 -22.53
N GLY A 249 -19.22 -6.66 -22.56
CA GLY A 249 -20.57 -7.06 -22.99
C GLY A 249 -21.68 -6.39 -22.15
N TRP A 250 -21.51 -6.40 -20.82
CA TRP A 250 -22.42 -5.71 -19.91
C TRP A 250 -22.50 -4.19 -20.16
N LEU A 251 -21.36 -3.55 -20.42
CA LEU A 251 -21.29 -2.12 -20.68
C LEU A 251 -21.92 -1.75 -22.03
N TYR A 252 -21.67 -2.55 -23.08
CA TYR A 252 -22.30 -2.40 -24.39
C TYR A 252 -23.83 -2.44 -24.29
N HIS A 253 -24.38 -3.45 -23.61
CA HIS A 253 -25.82 -3.58 -23.43
C HIS A 253 -26.43 -2.38 -22.67
N ARG A 254 -25.67 -1.82 -21.72
CA ARG A 254 -26.09 -0.65 -20.95
C ARG A 254 -26.08 0.65 -21.74
N ILE A 255 -25.15 0.83 -22.69
CA ILE A 255 -25.06 2.04 -23.52
C ILE A 255 -26.09 2.03 -24.66
N ARG A 256 -26.44 0.84 -25.18
CA ARG A 256 -27.37 0.69 -26.30
C ARG A 256 -28.85 0.86 -25.92
N MET A 257 -29.22 0.52 -24.69
CA MET A 257 -30.54 0.75 -24.11
C MET A 257 -30.57 2.02 -23.28
#